data_AF-A0A162RL57-F1
#
_entry.id   AF-A0A162RL57-F1
#
_cell.length_a   1.000
_cell.length_b   1.000
_cell.length_c   1.000
_cell.angle_alpha   90.00
_cell.angle_beta   90.00
_cell.angle_gamma   90.00
#
_symmetry.space_group_name_H-M   'P 1'
#
loop_
_entity.id
_entity.type
_entity.pdbx_description
1 polymer ?
#
loop_
_entity_poly.entity_id
_entity_poly.type
_entity_poly.pdbx_seq_one_letter_code
_entity_poly.pdbx_strand_id
1 'polypeptide(L)'
;MKMDNQATENDLLEDFHSVTSLEEASTGQRFANYLVDLVAFIAFMFLYGVLSFFVVRVTGISIDPFDEDGNGFVQNIYSLLFYAFFYSVVEGLTKGRSLGKLTTRTKVVHKEGQPLKFKDFVLRSLCRIVPFEPFSAFGGYPWHDTWTKTRVVQIR
;
A
#
# COMPACT_ATOMS: atom_id res chain seq x y z
N MET A 1 7.07 -48.77 4.71
CA MET A 1 7.28 -47.40 5.24
C MET A 1 7.96 -46.48 4.21
N LYS A 2 7.65 -46.58 2.91
CA LYS A 2 8.18 -45.69 1.84
C LYS A 2 7.11 -44.84 1.14
N MET A 3 5.83 -45.14 1.35
CA MET A 3 4.71 -44.45 0.68
C MET A 3 4.36 -43.09 1.31
N ASP A 4 4.66 -42.90 2.59
CA ASP A 4 4.35 -41.66 3.32
C ASP A 4 5.30 -40.50 2.97
N ASN A 5 6.56 -40.83 2.65
CA ASN A 5 7.58 -39.85 2.33
C ASN A 5 7.38 -39.23 0.94
N GLN A 6 6.86 -39.99 -0.02
CA GLN A 6 6.57 -39.50 -1.38
C GLN A 6 5.33 -38.60 -1.43
N ALA A 7 4.29 -38.90 -0.63
CA ALA A 7 3.12 -38.04 -0.52
C ALA A 7 3.50 -36.69 0.11
N THR A 8 4.29 -36.71 1.19
CA THR A 8 4.79 -35.50 1.86
C THR A 8 5.75 -34.70 0.97
N GLU A 9 6.62 -35.38 0.22
CA GLU A 9 7.53 -34.73 -0.74
C GLU A 9 6.77 -34.06 -1.90
N ASN A 10 5.74 -34.72 -2.44
CA ASN A 10 4.91 -34.13 -3.48
C ASN A 10 4.08 -32.94 -2.97
N ASP A 11 3.55 -33.01 -1.75
CA ASP A 11 2.80 -31.91 -1.11
C ASP A 11 3.72 -30.71 -0.83
N LEU A 12 4.95 -30.97 -0.34
CA LEU A 12 5.98 -29.94 -0.16
C LEU A 12 6.43 -29.33 -1.48
N LEU A 13 6.54 -30.11 -2.55
CA LEU A 13 6.91 -29.63 -3.88
C LEU A 13 5.77 -28.84 -4.54
N GLU A 14 4.51 -29.25 -4.36
CA GLU A 14 3.33 -28.47 -4.79
C GLU A 14 3.23 -27.14 -4.03
N ASP A 15 3.47 -27.12 -2.73
CA ASP A 15 3.55 -25.88 -1.95
C ASP A 15 4.73 -25.02 -2.39
N PHE A 16 5.89 -25.63 -2.71
CA PHE A 16 7.02 -24.88 -3.25
C PHE A 16 6.69 -24.25 -4.61
N HIS A 17 6.01 -25.00 -5.50
CA HIS A 17 5.57 -24.55 -6.82
C HIS A 17 4.44 -23.51 -6.75
N SER A 18 3.53 -23.59 -5.77
CA SER A 18 2.49 -22.58 -5.54
C SER A 18 3.08 -21.25 -5.06
N VAL A 19 4.14 -21.29 -4.24
CA VAL A 19 4.90 -20.11 -3.81
C VAL A 19 5.75 -19.52 -4.94
N THR A 20 6.31 -20.36 -5.83
CA THR A 20 7.10 -19.88 -6.99
C THR A 20 6.25 -19.39 -8.16
N SER A 21 4.99 -19.81 -8.28
CA SER A 21 4.10 -19.47 -9.41
C SER A 21 3.23 -18.22 -9.19
N LEU A 22 3.52 -17.40 -8.18
CA LEU A 22 2.88 -16.09 -8.03
C LEU A 22 3.27 -15.17 -9.19
N GLU A 23 2.36 -15.02 -10.14
CA GLU A 23 2.50 -14.15 -11.31
C GLU A 23 2.66 -12.71 -10.84
N GLU A 24 3.78 -12.07 -11.21
CA GLU A 24 4.04 -10.70 -10.82
C GLU A 24 3.08 -9.75 -11.53
N ALA A 25 2.56 -8.77 -10.78
CA ALA A 25 1.74 -7.74 -11.39
C ALA A 25 2.59 -6.91 -12.36
N SER A 26 2.11 -6.80 -13.60
CA SER A 26 2.71 -5.99 -14.65
C SER A 26 2.81 -4.52 -14.22
N THR A 27 3.75 -3.78 -14.83
CA THR A 27 3.90 -2.33 -14.60
C THR A 27 2.59 -1.57 -14.85
N GLY A 28 1.81 -1.97 -15.86
CA GLY A 28 0.50 -1.39 -16.16
C GLY A 28 -0.53 -1.63 -15.05
N GLN A 29 -0.59 -2.83 -14.47
CA GLN A 29 -1.46 -3.10 -13.31
C GLN A 29 -1.05 -2.29 -12.09
N ARG A 30 0.26 -2.14 -11.83
CA ARG A 30 0.78 -1.30 -10.74
C ARG A 30 0.43 0.17 -10.95
N PHE A 31 0.51 0.66 -12.19
CA PHE A 31 0.09 2.01 -12.54
C PHE A 31 -1.42 2.22 -12.40
N ALA A 32 -2.24 1.26 -12.84
CA ALA A 32 -3.68 1.31 -12.66
C ALA A 32 -4.07 1.33 -11.17
N ASN A 33 -3.38 0.53 -10.33
CA ASN A 33 -3.55 0.57 -8.88
C ASN A 33 -3.28 1.96 -8.31
N TYR A 34 -2.14 2.55 -8.70
CA TYR A 34 -1.78 3.89 -8.28
C TYR A 34 -2.84 4.93 -8.69
N LEU A 35 -3.35 4.85 -9.93
CA LEU A 35 -4.38 5.77 -10.42
C LEU A 35 -5.70 5.62 -9.65
N VAL A 36 -6.15 4.39 -9.39
CA VAL A 36 -7.38 4.15 -8.60
C VAL A 36 -7.20 4.62 -7.16
N ASP A 37 -6.06 4.34 -6.54
CA ASP A 37 -5.74 4.81 -5.19
C ASP A 37 -5.67 6.35 -5.13
N LEU A 38 -5.13 7.00 -6.17
CA LEU A 38 -5.08 8.45 -6.29
C LEU A 38 -6.48 9.06 -6.38
N VAL A 39 -7.35 8.51 -7.24
CA VAL A 39 -8.75 8.97 -7.37
C VAL A 39 -9.50 8.78 -6.06
N ALA A 40 -9.32 7.64 -5.39
CA ALA A 40 -9.95 7.37 -4.11
C ALA A 40 -9.46 8.35 -3.02
N PHE A 41 -8.16 8.66 -3.00
CA PHE A 41 -7.59 9.64 -2.09
C PHE A 41 -8.15 11.05 -2.32
N ILE A 42 -8.26 11.49 -3.58
CA ILE A 42 -8.87 12.79 -3.94
C ILE A 42 -10.34 12.83 -3.49
N ALA A 43 -11.11 11.76 -3.74
CA ALA A 43 -12.50 11.68 -3.31
C ALA A 43 -12.65 11.73 -1.78
N PHE A 44 -11.76 11.05 -1.06
CA PHE A 44 -11.71 11.09 0.40
C PHE A 44 -11.39 12.49 0.92
N MET A 45 -10.39 13.17 0.37
CA MET A 45 -10.03 14.54 0.74
C MET A 45 -11.17 15.53 0.45
N PHE A 46 -11.85 15.37 -0.68
CA PHE A 46 -13.02 16.20 -1.01
C PHE A 46 -14.14 16.00 0.01
N LEU A 47 -14.48 14.75 0.34
CA LEU A 47 -15.51 14.45 1.34
C LEU A 47 -15.14 15.00 2.73
N TYR A 48 -13.87 14.86 3.11
CA TYR A 48 -13.34 15.42 4.34
C TYR A 48 -13.51 16.95 4.39
N GLY A 49 -13.16 17.66 3.31
CA GLY A 49 -13.32 19.11 3.22
C GLY A 49 -14.79 19.58 3.28
N VAL A 50 -15.70 18.83 2.64
CA VAL A 50 -17.15 19.10 2.77
C VAL A 50 -17.61 18.92 4.21
N LEU A 51 -17.19 17.83 4.87
CA LEU A 51 -17.58 17.55 6.25
C LEU A 51 -17.00 18.58 7.22
N SER A 52 -15.73 18.95 7.09
CA SER A 52 -15.08 19.96 7.93
C SER A 52 -15.76 21.32 7.79
N PHE A 53 -16.13 21.72 6.57
CA PHE A 53 -16.92 22.92 6.33
C PHE A 53 -18.23 22.90 7.12
N PHE A 54 -19.02 21.82 7.05
CA PHE A 54 -20.26 21.72 7.82
C PHE A 54 -20.04 21.76 9.34
N VAL A 55 -19.00 21.09 9.85
CA VAL A 55 -18.65 21.13 11.28
C VAL A 55 -18.37 22.56 11.72
N VAL A 56 -17.51 23.29 10.99
CA VAL A 56 -17.21 24.71 11.29
C VAL A 56 -18.48 25.55 11.28
N ARG A 57 -19.37 25.34 10.30
CA ARG A 57 -20.62 26.10 10.20
C ARG A 57 -21.59 25.84 11.37
N VAL A 58 -21.57 24.63 11.94
CA VAL A 58 -22.46 24.24 13.05
C VAL A 58 -21.86 24.55 14.42
N THR A 59 -20.58 24.27 14.63
CA THR A 59 -19.93 24.33 15.95
C THR A 59 -19.05 25.57 16.13
N GLY A 60 -18.66 26.23 15.03
CA GLY A 60 -17.66 27.30 15.04
C GLY A 60 -16.22 26.83 15.27
N ILE A 61 -15.98 25.52 15.39
CA ILE A 61 -14.65 24.95 15.64
C ILE A 61 -14.00 24.59 14.31
N SER A 62 -12.84 25.19 14.00
CA SER A 62 -11.96 24.72 12.93
C SER A 62 -11.24 23.46 13.36
N ILE A 63 -11.39 22.42 12.55
CA ILE A 63 -10.66 21.15 12.66
C ILE A 63 -9.87 20.95 11.39
N ASP A 64 -9.15 21.99 10.95
CA ASP A 64 -8.26 21.90 9.81
C ASP A 64 -6.84 21.58 10.30
N PRO A 65 -6.35 20.32 10.16
CA PRO A 65 -4.97 20.00 10.46
C PRO A 65 -3.98 20.64 9.46
N PHE A 66 -4.49 21.28 8.41
CA PHE A 66 -3.72 22.00 7.39
C PHE A 66 -3.85 23.53 7.51
N ASP A 67 -4.34 24.05 8.65
CA ASP A 67 -4.44 25.49 8.90
C ASP A 67 -3.06 26.17 8.79
N GLU A 68 -2.95 27.22 7.98
CA GLU A 68 -1.67 27.84 7.56
C GLU A 68 -0.95 28.64 8.67
N ASP A 69 -1.51 28.70 9.88
CA ASP A 69 -1.01 29.50 11.00
C ASP A 69 0.33 29.00 11.58
N GLY A 70 0.83 27.85 11.11
CA GLY A 70 2.08 27.22 11.56
C GLY A 70 3.31 27.46 10.68
N ASN A 71 4.48 27.00 11.14
CA ASN A 71 5.66 26.90 10.28
C ASN A 71 5.39 25.85 9.19
N GLY A 72 5.17 26.30 7.95
CA GLY A 72 4.79 25.43 6.82
C GLY A 72 5.73 24.24 6.58
N PHE A 73 6.99 24.31 7.01
CA PHE A 73 7.89 23.14 6.96
C PHE A 73 7.48 22.02 7.93
N VAL A 74 7.15 22.37 9.18
CA VAL A 74 6.72 21.41 10.20
C VAL A 74 5.37 20.81 9.82
N GLN A 75 4.49 21.62 9.27
CA GLN A 75 3.19 21.19 8.77
C GLN A 75 3.31 20.19 7.63
N ASN A 76 4.18 20.47 6.64
CA ASN A 76 4.45 19.54 5.54
C ASN A 76 4.96 18.18 6.05
N ILE A 77 5.86 18.17 7.04
CA ILE A 77 6.33 16.92 7.66
C ILE A 77 5.15 16.19 8.33
N TYR A 78 4.32 16.90 9.09
CA TYR A 78 3.16 16.31 9.75
C TYR A 78 2.18 15.70 8.74
N SER A 79 1.88 16.40 7.65
CA SER A 79 1.02 15.91 6.58
C SER A 79 1.59 14.66 5.90
N LEU A 80 2.90 14.62 5.64
CA LEU A 80 3.57 13.44 5.07
C LEU A 80 3.55 12.23 6.03
N LEU A 81 3.77 12.45 7.32
CA LEU A 81 3.68 11.41 8.33
C LEU A 81 2.25 10.88 8.48
N PHE A 82 1.26 11.78 8.47
CA PHE A 82 -0.15 11.41 8.51
C PHE A 82 -0.54 10.59 7.26
N TYR A 83 -0.06 10.99 6.08
CA TYR A 83 -0.26 10.25 4.84
C TYR A 83 0.33 8.83 4.92
N ALA A 84 1.58 8.69 5.38
CA ALA A 84 2.19 7.38 5.56
C ALA A 84 1.47 6.54 6.62
N PHE A 85 1.02 7.15 7.72
CA PHE A 85 0.22 6.47 8.74
C PHE A 85 -1.10 5.95 8.15
N PHE A 86 -1.84 6.79 7.44
CA PHE A 86 -3.09 6.41 6.79
C PHE A 86 -2.90 5.23 5.84
N TYR A 87 -1.90 5.31 4.94
CA TYR A 87 -1.60 4.21 4.02
C TYR A 87 -1.16 2.93 4.74
N SER A 88 -0.40 3.05 5.83
CA SER A 88 0.03 1.90 6.63
C SER A 88 -1.14 1.19 7.29
N VAL A 89 -2.08 1.96 7.84
CA VAL A 89 -3.29 1.43 8.48
C VAL A 89 -4.19 0.78 7.43
N VAL A 90 -4.46 1.47 6.31
CA VAL A 90 -5.29 0.94 5.24
C VAL A 90 -4.67 -0.35 4.65
N GLU A 91 -3.39 -0.33 4.25
CA GLU A 91 -2.73 -1.53 3.74
C GLU A 91 -2.61 -2.63 4.80
N GLY A 92 -2.36 -2.29 6.06
CA GLY A 92 -2.29 -3.25 7.17
C GLY A 92 -3.61 -3.96 7.43
N LEU A 93 -4.71 -3.21 7.54
CA LEU A 93 -6.04 -3.76 7.80
C LEU A 93 -6.56 -4.61 6.62
N THR A 94 -6.22 -4.22 5.40
CA THR A 94 -6.61 -4.92 4.16
C THR A 94 -5.67 -6.06 3.78
N LYS A 95 -4.71 -6.41 4.66
CA LYS A 95 -3.71 -7.46 4.42
C LYS A 95 -2.91 -7.24 3.12
N GLY A 96 -2.53 -6.00 2.86
CA GLY A 96 -1.71 -5.57 1.74
C GLY A 96 -2.49 -5.20 0.48
N ARG A 97 -3.75 -4.76 0.61
CA ARG A 97 -4.63 -4.45 -0.53
C ARG A 97 -5.28 -3.07 -0.38
N SER A 98 -4.72 -2.06 -1.03
CA SER A 98 -5.39 -0.78 -1.25
C SER A 98 -6.60 -0.93 -2.19
N LEU A 99 -7.41 0.12 -2.33
CA LEU A 99 -8.62 0.12 -3.17
C LEU A 99 -8.32 -0.22 -4.63
N GLY A 100 -7.21 0.29 -5.17
CA GLY A 100 -6.71 -0.07 -6.49
C GLY A 100 -6.36 -1.56 -6.58
N LYS A 101 -5.65 -2.09 -5.59
CA LYS A 101 -5.26 -3.51 -5.55
C LYS A 101 -6.46 -4.46 -5.40
N LEU A 102 -7.53 -4.02 -4.74
CA LEU A 102 -8.80 -4.75 -4.74
C LEU A 102 -9.41 -4.81 -6.14
N THR A 103 -9.37 -3.69 -6.86
CA THR A 103 -9.93 -3.56 -8.22
C THR A 103 -9.17 -4.41 -9.24
N THR A 104 -7.83 -4.39 -9.20
CA THR A 104 -6.98 -5.16 -10.12
C THR A 104 -6.72 -6.60 -9.67
N ARG A 105 -7.31 -7.01 -8.54
CA ARG A 105 -7.07 -8.31 -7.90
C ARG A 105 -5.59 -8.60 -7.64
N THR A 106 -4.86 -7.60 -7.17
CA THR A 106 -3.46 -7.74 -6.77
C THR A 106 -3.30 -7.69 -5.24
N LYS A 107 -2.16 -8.16 -4.75
CA LYS A 107 -1.77 -8.09 -3.33
C LYS A 107 -0.26 -7.96 -3.20
N VAL A 108 0.17 -7.29 -2.13
CA VAL A 108 1.58 -7.22 -1.76
C VAL A 108 1.95 -8.46 -0.95
N VAL A 109 3.09 -9.07 -1.28
CA VAL A 109 3.73 -10.14 -0.52
C VAL A 109 5.22 -9.84 -0.35
N HIS A 110 5.88 -10.53 0.59
CA HIS A 110 7.35 -10.51 0.64
C HIS A 110 7.93 -11.11 -0.65
N LYS A 111 9.17 -10.79 -1.01
CA LYS A 111 9.84 -11.39 -2.18
C LYS A 111 9.80 -12.93 -2.16
N GLU A 112 9.88 -13.50 -0.96
CA GLU A 112 9.80 -14.94 -0.68
C GLU A 112 8.37 -15.50 -0.67
N GLY A 113 7.35 -14.71 -1.03
CA GLY A 113 5.94 -15.11 -1.05
C GLY A 113 5.25 -15.11 0.32
N GLN A 114 5.99 -14.88 1.40
CA GLN A 114 5.43 -14.80 2.75
C GLN A 114 4.48 -13.60 2.94
N PRO A 115 3.47 -13.72 3.82
CA PRO A 115 2.62 -12.59 4.19
C PRO A 115 3.43 -11.50 4.91
N LEU A 116 3.11 -10.24 4.64
CA LEU A 116 3.74 -9.11 5.34
C LEU A 116 3.26 -8.99 6.78
N LYS A 117 4.15 -8.51 7.64
CA LYS A 117 3.83 -8.06 9.00
C LYS A 117 3.45 -6.58 8.98
N PHE A 118 2.77 -6.10 10.03
CA PHE A 118 2.36 -4.70 10.13
C PHE A 118 3.52 -3.70 9.93
N LYS A 119 4.69 -4.02 10.49
CA LYS A 119 5.92 -3.23 10.33
C LYS A 119 6.33 -3.03 8.87
N ASP A 120 6.08 -4.00 8.00
CA ASP A 120 6.51 -3.94 6.61
C ASP A 120 5.61 -2.97 5.81
N PHE A 121 4.32 -2.88 6.17
CA PHE A 121 3.41 -1.86 5.63
C PHE A 121 3.81 -0.44 6.07
N VAL A 122 4.26 -0.29 7.32
CA VAL A 122 4.78 0.99 7.83
C VAL A 122 6.02 1.42 7.06
N LEU A 123 7.01 0.53 6.95
CA LEU A 123 8.23 0.83 6.19
C LEU A 123 7.92 1.17 4.73
N ARG A 124 7.04 0.41 4.07
CA ARG A 124 6.62 0.69 2.69
C ARG A 124 6.00 2.07 2.56
N SER A 125 5.12 2.45 3.47
CA SER A 125 4.43 3.74 3.43
C SER A 125 5.39 4.90 3.69
N LEU A 126 6.40 4.71 4.56
CA LEU A 126 7.47 5.69 4.75
C LEU A 126 8.35 5.83 3.50
N CYS A 127 8.69 4.72 2.83
CA CYS A 127 9.47 4.78 1.60
C CYS A 127 8.75 5.54 0.47
N ARG A 128 7.41 5.54 0.44
CA ARG A 128 6.61 6.30 -0.54
C ARG A 128 6.63 7.81 -0.33
N ILE A 129 7.08 8.30 0.83
CA ILE A 129 7.26 9.74 1.08
C ILE A 129 8.44 10.29 0.26
N VAL A 130 9.38 9.42 -0.16
CA VAL A 130 10.58 9.86 -0.87
C VAL A 130 10.19 10.61 -2.16
N PRO A 131 10.74 11.81 -2.39
CA PRO A 131 10.49 12.55 -3.61
C PRO A 131 10.78 11.69 -4.85
N PHE A 132 9.92 11.81 -5.86
CA PHE A 132 10.01 11.06 -7.11
C PHE A 132 9.81 9.55 -7.03
N GLU A 133 9.42 9.00 -5.87
CA GLU A 133 9.14 7.57 -5.72
C GLU A 133 8.14 7.03 -6.76
N PRO A 134 7.04 7.71 -7.11
CA PRO A 134 6.13 7.21 -8.15
C PRO A 134 6.80 7.00 -9.51
N PHE A 135 7.82 7.81 -9.85
CA PHE A 135 8.55 7.68 -11.12
C PHE A 135 9.52 6.50 -11.11
N SER A 136 9.95 6.02 -9.94
CA SER A 136 10.82 4.85 -9.83
C SER A 136 10.20 3.58 -10.42
N ALA A 137 8.86 3.51 -10.48
CA ALA A 137 8.12 2.41 -11.08
C ALA A 137 8.39 2.24 -12.59
N PHE A 138 8.78 3.31 -13.31
CA PHE A 138 9.13 3.24 -14.73
C PHE A 138 10.50 2.58 -14.97
N GLY A 139 11.36 2.52 -13.95
CA GLY A 139 12.67 1.86 -13.99
C GLY A 139 12.64 0.36 -13.70
N GLY A 140 11.46 -0.26 -13.63
CA GLY A 140 11.27 -1.68 -13.31
C GLY A 140 10.52 -1.87 -11.99
N TYR A 141 11.26 -1.94 -10.88
CA TYR A 141 10.66 -2.08 -9.55
C TYR A 141 10.61 -0.74 -8.82
N PRO A 142 9.44 -0.34 -8.26
CA PRO A 142 9.35 0.81 -7.39
C PRO A 142 10.37 0.74 -6.24
N TRP A 143 10.89 1.88 -5.80
CA TRP A 143 11.86 1.94 -4.71
C TRP A 143 11.27 1.39 -3.40
N HIS A 144 10.00 1.68 -3.11
CA HIS A 144 9.36 1.15 -1.91
C HIS A 144 9.26 -0.38 -1.91
N ASP A 145 9.05 -1.01 -3.07
CA ASP A 145 9.08 -2.48 -3.23
C ASP A 145 10.51 -3.01 -3.03
N THR A 146 11.50 -2.32 -3.61
CA THR A 146 12.91 -2.73 -3.58
C THR A 146 13.50 -2.66 -2.16
N TRP A 147 13.33 -1.54 -1.47
CA TRP A 147 13.91 -1.30 -0.15
C TRP A 147 13.25 -2.13 0.95
N THR A 148 11.97 -2.44 0.80
CA THR A 148 11.24 -3.27 1.78
C THR A 148 11.21 -4.75 1.41
N LYS A 149 11.89 -5.16 0.32
CA LYS A 149 11.95 -6.55 -0.16
C LYS A 149 10.56 -7.16 -0.39
N THR A 150 9.68 -6.38 -1.00
CA THR A 150 8.29 -6.78 -1.27
C THR A 150 8.00 -6.72 -2.75
N ARG A 151 6.95 -7.42 -3.18
CA ARG A 151 6.47 -7.40 -4.57
C ARG A 151 4.95 -7.47 -4.62
N VAL A 152 4.39 -6.97 -5.71
CA VAL A 152 2.96 -7.04 -6.01
C VAL A 152 2.72 -8.25 -6.90
N VAL A 153 1.85 -9.15 -6.46
CA VAL A 153 1.48 -10.37 -7.18
C VAL A 153 -0.01 -10.34 -7.51
N GLN A 154 -0.38 -11.01 -8.59
CA GLN A 154 -1.77 -11.20 -8.96
C GLN A 154 -2.38 -12.34 -8.13
N ILE A 155 -3.58 -12.10 -7.61
CA ILE A 155 -4.40 -13.13 -6.99
C ILE A 155 -5.36 -13.61 -8.07
N ARG A 156 -5.21 -14.85 -8.53
CA ARG A 156 -6.19 -15.52 -9.39
C ARG A 156 -7.45 -15.86 -8.60
#